data_AF-A0AAW1T544-F1
#
_entry.id   AF-A0AAW1T544-F1
#
_cell.length_a   1.000
_cell.length_b   1.000
_cell.length_c   1.000
_cell.angle_alpha   90.00
_cell.angle_beta   90.00
_cell.angle_gamma   90.00
#
_symmetry.space_group_name_H-M   'P 1'
#
loop_
_entity.id
_entity.type
_entity.pdbx_description
1 polymer ?
#
loop_
_entity_poly.entity_id
_entity_poly.type
_entity_poly.pdbx_seq_one_letter_code
_entity_poly.pdbx_strand_id
1 'polypeptide(L)'
;MRSDRKVAVIGSGITGLSAAWLLHRSGVKVTLYEKSNICGGHTWTDSSMGFLVDLGFQVFNLSTYPNFVGFLDQLGVDSEPSDMSFACSVDGGRVEWGSDGLAGIFAQRKNLFSLSHWRMIWDVIRFGRHAPKVLEPALAERYACMSMGEYLQRNGYSRAFQDNYVLPMCAAVWSVPNSQVLAFPVVMLVRFWVNHHLLELTQRPIWRVVKGRSRSYVDRILRELEDVRLGAEVARVTPAKPGGQATVSVRGGSQESFDAVVLATHSDTSLQLLADSAPQGVEEVLRAIPYGTNQVYLHTDTSLMARNRQAWASWNFIGAKGNPETTPVCVSYWVNRLQRVPADAPETFVTLNPPHPPAQDKTALHAQLAHPVFSFASLRAQEQLHHVQGKGGIHYAGAWCGYGFHEDGIRAGIAAAEALGATVPWDSISCNPRTSLLDMFYMLLFTRFARQAISVGHLRIILPNGAELEFGTTPADCSSRPVAKNTSASQEESWHMLPASQATMRLFRYDFFRRIVTRHDVGLGESYMHGDFEVNDLGALLALLTANLVNIQASRGSLGVLNWIGDGLLRLAHATRGNTLFGSRSNIAQHYDAGNAMYKLFLDPSMTYSSAVFRYPGTRCRADRRASRLLL
;
A
#
# COMPACT_ATOMS: atom_id res chain seq x y z
N MET A 1 2.84 -29.19 11.66
CA MET A 1 4.02 -29.87 11.08
C MET A 1 3.70 -30.42 9.70
N ARG A 2 4.15 -29.72 8.65
CA ARG A 2 4.55 -30.29 7.35
C ARG A 2 5.81 -29.51 6.93
N SER A 3 6.93 -29.77 7.60
CA SER A 3 8.17 -28.99 7.50
C SER A 3 9.07 -29.35 6.31
N ASP A 4 8.61 -30.21 5.39
CA ASP A 4 9.43 -30.68 4.26
C ASP A 4 8.85 -30.37 2.88
N ARG A 5 7.77 -29.58 2.79
CA ARG A 5 7.18 -29.22 1.50
C ARG A 5 8.15 -28.34 0.70
N LYS A 6 8.43 -28.70 -0.56
CA LYS A 6 9.27 -27.95 -1.50
C LYS A 6 8.39 -27.25 -2.54
N VAL A 7 8.51 -25.93 -2.67
CA VAL A 7 7.74 -25.12 -3.61
C VAL A 7 8.67 -24.31 -4.51
N ALA A 8 8.42 -24.34 -5.83
CA ALA A 8 9.06 -23.42 -6.76
C ALA A 8 8.17 -22.19 -6.97
N VAL A 9 8.75 -21.00 -6.97
CA VAL A 9 8.08 -19.76 -7.37
C VAL A 9 8.78 -19.24 -8.62
N ILE A 10 8.03 -19.10 -9.72
CA ILE A 10 8.57 -18.68 -11.02
C ILE A 10 8.20 -17.23 -11.27
N GLY A 11 9.21 -16.37 -11.39
CA GLY A 11 9.07 -14.91 -11.54
C GLY A 11 9.20 -14.19 -10.20
N SER A 12 10.03 -13.14 -10.15
CA SER A 12 10.32 -12.37 -8.93
C SER A 12 9.71 -10.96 -8.92
N GLY A 13 8.58 -10.77 -9.60
CA GLY A 13 7.73 -9.59 -9.39
C GLY A 13 7.16 -9.53 -7.97
N ILE A 14 6.43 -8.47 -7.63
CA ILE A 14 5.78 -8.35 -6.31
C ILE A 14 4.96 -9.59 -5.91
N THR A 15 4.28 -10.22 -6.87
CA THR A 15 3.52 -11.46 -6.67
C THR A 15 4.42 -12.62 -6.23
N GLY A 16 5.54 -12.82 -6.91
CA GLY A 16 6.45 -13.92 -6.62
C GLY A 16 7.23 -13.67 -5.33
N LEU A 17 7.68 -12.44 -5.12
CA LEU A 17 8.38 -12.04 -3.90
C LEU A 17 7.48 -12.18 -2.67
N SER A 18 6.23 -11.73 -2.72
CA SER A 18 5.29 -11.89 -1.59
C SER A 18 4.95 -13.35 -1.33
N ALA A 19 4.69 -14.15 -2.38
CA ALA A 19 4.41 -15.57 -2.23
C ALA A 19 5.60 -16.33 -1.65
N ALA A 20 6.80 -16.12 -2.21
CA ALA A 20 8.03 -16.78 -1.76
C ALA A 20 8.36 -16.43 -0.30
N TRP A 21 8.26 -15.16 0.06
CA TRP A 21 8.55 -14.69 1.42
C TRP A 21 7.57 -15.25 2.46
N LEU A 22 6.26 -15.24 2.16
CA LEU A 22 5.24 -15.80 3.06
C LEU A 22 5.42 -17.31 3.25
N LEU A 23 5.68 -18.05 2.17
CA LEU A 23 5.96 -19.48 2.23
C LEU A 23 7.22 -19.78 3.05
N HIS A 24 8.30 -19.04 2.80
CA HIS A 24 9.55 -19.18 3.54
C HIS A 24 9.34 -18.95 5.04
N ARG A 25 8.71 -17.83 5.44
CA ARG A 25 8.42 -17.55 6.85
C ARG A 25 7.44 -18.54 7.50
N SER A 26 6.66 -19.24 6.69
CA SER A 26 5.77 -20.34 7.14
C SER A 26 6.50 -21.69 7.22
N GLY A 27 7.81 -21.74 6.99
CA GLY A 27 8.64 -22.94 7.10
C GLY A 27 8.60 -23.86 5.87
N VAL A 28 8.19 -23.35 4.70
CA VAL A 28 8.23 -24.08 3.43
C VAL A 28 9.58 -23.88 2.75
N LYS A 29 10.15 -24.94 2.15
CA LYS A 29 11.38 -24.84 1.36
C LYS A 29 11.05 -24.22 0.00
N VAL A 30 11.48 -22.98 -0.22
CA VAL A 30 11.14 -22.22 -1.43
C VAL A 30 12.38 -22.05 -2.31
N THR A 31 12.21 -22.31 -3.60
CA THR A 31 13.17 -21.89 -4.64
C THR A 31 12.51 -20.82 -5.51
N LEU A 32 13.05 -19.61 -5.52
CA LEU A 32 12.59 -18.51 -6.37
C LEU A 32 13.43 -18.45 -7.65
N TYR A 33 12.79 -18.57 -8.80
CA TYR A 33 13.42 -18.47 -10.12
C TYR A 33 13.15 -17.12 -10.76
N GLU A 34 14.20 -16.46 -11.25
CA GLU A 34 14.12 -15.22 -12.00
C GLU A 34 15.00 -15.29 -13.25
N LYS A 35 14.43 -14.92 -14.41
CA LYS A 35 15.15 -14.94 -15.69
C LYS A 35 16.18 -13.81 -15.79
N SER A 36 15.92 -12.69 -15.12
CA SER A 36 16.82 -11.53 -15.06
C SER A 36 17.94 -11.72 -14.04
N ASN A 37 18.97 -10.88 -14.12
CA ASN A 37 20.03 -10.80 -13.12
C ASN A 37 19.64 -9.97 -11.88
N ILE A 38 18.41 -9.46 -11.82
CA ILE A 38 17.87 -8.69 -10.70
C ILE A 38 16.43 -9.12 -10.42
N CYS A 39 16.02 -9.08 -9.15
CA CYS A 39 14.62 -9.29 -8.76
C CYS A 39 13.79 -8.01 -8.81
N GLY A 40 12.47 -8.18 -8.85
CA GLY A 40 11.48 -7.10 -8.73
C GLY A 40 10.55 -6.98 -9.93
N GLY A 41 10.99 -7.35 -11.14
CA GLY A 41 10.18 -7.19 -12.35
C GLY A 41 9.77 -5.73 -12.57
N HIS A 42 8.46 -5.43 -12.50
CA HIS A 42 7.95 -4.05 -12.56
C HIS A 42 8.29 -3.22 -11.31
N THR A 43 8.71 -3.85 -10.21
CA THR A 43 9.36 -3.19 -9.08
C THR A 43 10.81 -2.87 -9.46
N TRP A 44 11.01 -1.74 -10.12
CA TRP A 44 12.31 -1.41 -10.69
C TRP A 44 12.76 -0.01 -10.26
N THR A 45 13.78 0.02 -9.41
CA THR A 45 14.53 1.23 -9.08
C THR A 45 15.81 1.30 -9.90
N ASP A 46 16.02 2.42 -10.58
CA ASP A 46 17.22 2.76 -11.35
C ASP A 46 18.03 3.88 -10.67
N SER A 47 19.31 3.99 -10.99
CA SER A 47 20.22 4.99 -10.43
C SER A 47 21.09 5.69 -11.48
N SER A 48 20.78 5.54 -12.78
CA SER A 48 21.59 6.07 -13.89
C SER A 48 21.71 7.59 -13.89
N MET A 49 20.74 8.29 -13.29
CA MET A 49 20.71 9.75 -13.13
C MET A 49 21.54 10.27 -11.93
N GLY A 50 22.23 9.39 -11.19
CA GLY A 50 22.97 9.74 -9.98
C GLY A 50 22.13 9.78 -8.70
N PHE A 51 20.83 9.50 -8.79
CA PHE A 51 19.91 9.33 -7.67
C PHE A 51 18.88 8.22 -7.99
N LEU A 52 18.22 7.69 -6.96
CA LEU A 52 17.29 6.58 -7.11
C LEU A 52 15.94 7.03 -7.69
N VAL A 53 15.47 6.36 -8.74
CA VAL A 53 14.18 6.60 -9.39
C VAL A 53 13.46 5.27 -9.63
N ASP A 54 12.21 5.16 -9.19
CA ASP A 54 11.35 4.04 -9.57
C ASP A 54 10.78 4.23 -10.97
N LEU A 55 10.88 3.22 -11.84
CA LEU A 55 10.48 3.30 -13.26
C LEU A 55 9.14 2.62 -13.54
N GLY A 56 8.82 1.54 -12.82
CA GLY A 56 7.58 0.79 -12.99
C GLY A 56 6.57 1.13 -11.90
N PHE A 57 6.51 0.33 -10.84
CA PHE A 57 5.75 0.66 -9.64
C PHE A 57 6.38 1.86 -8.93
N GLN A 58 5.63 2.95 -8.78
CA GLN A 58 6.14 4.20 -8.20
C GLN A 58 5.44 4.59 -6.89
N VAL A 59 4.14 4.27 -6.73
CA VAL A 59 3.26 4.92 -5.74
C VAL A 59 2.15 4.01 -5.24
N PHE A 60 1.71 4.25 -4.00
CA PHE A 60 0.58 3.57 -3.36
C PHE A 60 -0.17 4.51 -2.39
N ASN A 61 -1.23 4.04 -1.75
CA ASN A 61 -1.92 4.79 -0.68
C ASN A 61 -2.55 3.82 0.34
N LEU A 62 -2.94 4.33 1.52
CA LEU A 62 -3.43 3.50 2.64
C LEU A 62 -4.87 2.97 2.46
N SER A 63 -5.62 3.49 1.48
CA SER A 63 -7.00 3.08 1.21
C SER A 63 -7.05 1.90 0.25
N THR A 64 -6.25 1.95 -0.82
CA THR A 64 -6.34 1.00 -1.94
C THR A 64 -5.28 -0.10 -1.89
N TYR A 65 -4.26 0.01 -1.02
CA TYR A 65 -3.14 -0.93 -0.94
C TYR A 65 -2.95 -1.55 0.47
N PRO A 66 -4.01 -2.09 1.10
CA PRO A 66 -3.92 -2.55 2.49
C PRO A 66 -2.93 -3.71 2.69
N ASN A 67 -2.82 -4.64 1.74
CA ASN A 67 -1.86 -5.74 1.87
C ASN A 67 -0.44 -5.27 1.64
N PHE A 68 -0.20 -4.40 0.66
CA PHE A 68 1.12 -3.85 0.44
C PHE A 68 1.61 -3.03 1.65
N VAL A 69 0.72 -2.27 2.29
CA VAL A 69 1.05 -1.55 3.54
C VAL A 69 1.46 -2.54 4.63
N GLY A 70 0.62 -3.53 4.94
CA GLY A 70 0.95 -4.53 5.96
C GLY A 70 2.25 -5.29 5.62
N PHE A 71 2.51 -5.55 4.35
CA PHE A 71 3.75 -6.17 3.89
C PHE A 71 4.99 -5.29 4.13
N LEU A 72 4.92 -3.99 3.84
CA LEU A 72 6.01 -3.05 4.15
C LEU A 72 6.25 -2.96 5.66
N ASP A 73 5.20 -2.95 6.47
CA ASP A 73 5.29 -2.88 7.92
C ASP A 73 6.06 -4.10 8.49
N GLN A 74 5.76 -5.31 7.99
CA GLN A 74 6.46 -6.53 8.38
C GLN A 74 7.94 -6.58 7.95
N LEU A 75 8.27 -5.90 6.85
CA LEU A 75 9.64 -5.77 6.38
C LEU A 75 10.40 -4.65 7.11
N GLY A 76 9.70 -3.81 7.87
CA GLY A 76 10.26 -2.61 8.51
C GLY A 76 10.64 -1.53 7.51
N VAL A 77 9.92 -1.45 6.38
CA VAL A 77 10.18 -0.50 5.29
C VAL A 77 9.18 0.65 5.38
N ASP A 78 9.70 1.86 5.63
CA ASP A 78 8.90 3.06 5.77
C ASP A 78 8.51 3.68 4.40
N SER A 79 7.55 4.60 4.43
CA SER A 79 7.08 5.35 3.26
C SER A 79 6.95 6.84 3.56
N GLU A 80 6.82 7.65 2.52
CA GLU A 80 6.65 9.10 2.62
C GLU A 80 5.52 9.61 1.72
N PRO A 81 4.85 10.73 2.05
CA PRO A 81 3.79 11.28 1.23
C PRO A 81 4.29 11.68 -0.16
N SER A 82 3.38 11.66 -1.13
CA SER A 82 3.65 11.90 -2.55
C SER A 82 2.53 12.73 -3.15
N ASP A 83 2.89 13.57 -4.12
CA ASP A 83 1.92 14.21 -4.99
C ASP A 83 1.44 13.21 -6.06
N MET A 84 0.19 13.38 -6.50
CA MET A 84 -0.43 12.59 -7.59
C MET A 84 -1.32 13.47 -8.46
N SER A 85 -0.92 14.72 -8.66
CA SER A 85 -1.63 15.63 -9.55
C SER A 85 -1.56 15.10 -10.99
N PHE A 86 -2.62 15.38 -11.76
CA PHE A 86 -2.78 14.97 -13.15
C PHE A 86 -2.86 16.19 -14.06
N ALA A 87 -2.28 16.09 -15.25
CA ALA A 87 -2.34 17.07 -16.30
C ALA A 87 -2.70 16.44 -17.64
N CYS A 88 -3.38 17.22 -18.46
CA CYS A 88 -3.77 16.84 -19.81
C CYS A 88 -3.31 17.92 -20.78
N SER A 89 -2.55 17.53 -21.81
CA SER A 89 -2.23 18.36 -22.97
C SER A 89 -2.58 17.60 -24.24
N VAL A 90 -3.51 18.13 -25.04
CA VAL A 90 -4.00 17.48 -26.27
C VAL A 90 -3.81 18.36 -27.50
N ASP A 91 -3.72 17.71 -28.66
CA ASP A 91 -3.56 18.32 -29.99
C ASP A 91 -2.35 19.28 -30.09
N GLY A 92 -1.26 18.94 -29.42
CA GLY A 92 -0.07 19.80 -29.35
C GLY A 92 -0.28 21.07 -28.51
N GLY A 93 -1.04 20.98 -27.43
CA GLY A 93 -1.28 22.06 -26.48
C GLY A 93 -2.49 22.95 -26.83
N ARG A 94 -3.39 22.50 -27.71
CA ARG A 94 -4.62 23.25 -28.04
C ARG A 94 -5.49 23.43 -26.79
N VAL A 95 -5.62 22.36 -26.01
CA VAL A 95 -6.27 22.32 -24.70
C VAL A 95 -5.27 21.79 -23.69
N GLU A 96 -5.04 22.57 -22.64
CA GLU A 96 -4.21 22.18 -21.50
C GLU A 96 -4.90 22.55 -20.19
N TRP A 97 -4.90 21.61 -19.24
CA TRP A 97 -5.37 21.82 -17.88
C TRP A 97 -4.67 20.83 -16.93
N GLY A 98 -4.56 21.21 -15.66
CA GLY A 98 -4.02 20.40 -14.58
C GLY A 98 -5.00 20.31 -13.40
N SER A 99 -4.85 19.30 -12.57
CA SER A 99 -5.68 19.08 -11.38
C SER A 99 -5.16 19.82 -10.14
N ASP A 100 -4.05 20.54 -10.25
CA ASP A 100 -3.40 21.23 -9.14
C ASP A 100 -3.97 22.65 -8.95
N GLY A 101 -5.05 22.72 -8.15
CA GLY A 101 -5.73 23.97 -7.84
C GLY A 101 -6.37 24.66 -9.05
N LEU A 102 -6.92 25.87 -8.81
CA LEU A 102 -7.59 26.64 -9.86
C LEU A 102 -6.61 27.13 -10.95
N ALA A 103 -5.35 27.38 -10.58
CA ALA A 103 -4.31 27.77 -11.52
C ALA A 103 -3.99 26.65 -12.51
N GLY A 104 -4.00 25.38 -12.08
CA GLY A 104 -3.87 24.23 -12.97
C GLY A 104 -5.10 24.06 -13.87
N ILE A 105 -6.31 24.11 -13.30
CA ILE A 105 -7.57 23.91 -14.07
C ILE A 105 -7.69 24.94 -15.19
N PHE A 106 -7.36 26.20 -14.88
CA PHE A 106 -7.36 27.31 -15.83
C PHE A 106 -5.94 27.72 -16.26
N ALA A 107 -5.02 26.75 -16.38
CA ALA A 107 -3.66 27.00 -16.84
C ALA A 107 -3.68 27.84 -18.14
N GLN A 108 -4.58 27.49 -19.06
CA GLN A 108 -4.94 28.36 -20.17
C GLN A 108 -6.10 29.29 -19.79
N ARG A 109 -5.81 30.57 -19.52
CA ARG A 109 -6.83 31.57 -19.10
C ARG A 109 -8.03 31.69 -20.04
N LYS A 110 -7.84 31.45 -21.35
CA LYS A 110 -8.93 31.40 -22.35
C LYS A 110 -10.04 30.39 -21.98
N ASN A 111 -9.71 29.34 -21.21
CA ASN A 111 -10.67 28.32 -20.79
C ASN A 111 -11.72 28.85 -19.81
N LEU A 112 -11.47 29.99 -19.14
CA LEU A 112 -12.47 30.67 -18.30
C LEU A 112 -13.70 31.08 -19.11
N PHE A 113 -13.53 31.37 -20.40
CA PHE A 113 -14.60 31.79 -21.31
C PHE A 113 -15.05 30.66 -22.25
N SER A 114 -14.54 29.44 -22.06
CA SER A 114 -14.85 28.29 -22.92
C SER A 114 -16.04 27.50 -22.38
N LEU A 115 -17.18 27.58 -23.07
CA LEU A 115 -18.37 26.79 -22.74
C LEU A 115 -18.08 25.27 -22.75
N SER A 116 -17.21 24.80 -23.65
CA SER A 116 -16.85 23.38 -23.72
C SER A 116 -16.01 22.94 -22.52
N HIS A 117 -15.14 23.81 -21.99
CA HIS A 117 -14.34 23.52 -20.80
C HIS A 117 -15.21 23.49 -19.53
N TRP A 118 -16.13 24.45 -19.39
CA TRP A 118 -17.11 24.43 -18.30
C TRP A 118 -18.05 23.23 -18.38
N ARG A 119 -18.46 22.85 -19.61
CA ARG A 119 -19.25 21.63 -19.81
C ARG A 119 -18.49 20.38 -19.41
N MET A 120 -17.20 20.29 -19.71
CA MET A 120 -16.33 19.21 -19.23
C MET A 120 -16.33 19.15 -17.71
N ILE A 121 -16.08 20.27 -17.00
CA ILE A 121 -16.07 20.31 -15.53
C ILE A 121 -17.41 19.84 -14.95
N TRP A 122 -18.53 20.31 -15.53
CA TRP A 122 -19.86 19.87 -15.11
C TRP A 122 -20.05 18.36 -15.32
N ASP A 123 -19.61 17.82 -16.45
CA ASP A 123 -19.67 16.39 -16.76
C ASP A 123 -18.76 15.57 -15.82
N VAL A 124 -17.61 16.09 -15.38
CA VAL A 124 -16.76 15.46 -14.34
C VAL A 124 -17.54 15.31 -13.03
N ILE A 125 -18.17 16.39 -12.56
CA ILE A 125 -18.98 16.37 -11.33
C ILE A 125 -20.17 15.42 -11.48
N ARG A 126 -20.85 15.46 -12.64
CA ARG A 126 -21.98 14.58 -12.94
C ARG A 126 -21.57 13.12 -12.96
N PHE A 127 -20.45 12.81 -13.62
CA PHE A 127 -19.91 11.45 -13.70
C PHE A 127 -19.54 10.93 -12.31
N GLY A 128 -18.86 11.73 -11.49
CA GLY A 128 -18.55 11.39 -10.10
C GLY A 128 -19.77 10.97 -9.26
N ARG A 129 -20.94 11.57 -9.52
CA ARG A 129 -22.20 11.24 -8.82
C ARG A 129 -22.96 10.07 -9.42
N HIS A 130 -22.87 9.87 -10.73
CA HIS A 130 -23.71 8.90 -11.46
C HIS A 130 -23.01 7.57 -11.72
N ALA A 131 -21.70 7.60 -11.96
CA ALA A 131 -20.92 6.41 -12.26
C ALA A 131 -21.03 5.33 -11.17
N PRO A 132 -20.97 5.63 -9.85
CA PRO A 132 -21.07 4.60 -8.81
C PRO A 132 -22.33 3.72 -8.89
N LYS A 133 -23.43 4.24 -9.45
CA LYS A 133 -24.68 3.49 -9.65
C LYS A 133 -24.52 2.28 -10.57
N VAL A 134 -23.50 2.29 -11.43
CA VAL A 134 -23.14 1.14 -12.29
C VAL A 134 -22.83 -0.11 -11.45
N LEU A 135 -22.40 0.06 -10.21
CA LEU A 135 -22.04 -1.02 -9.30
C LEU A 135 -23.19 -1.47 -8.40
N GLU A 136 -24.39 -0.87 -8.50
CA GLU A 136 -25.55 -1.28 -7.71
C GLU A 136 -26.01 -2.69 -8.13
N PRO A 137 -26.23 -3.63 -7.19
CA PRO A 137 -26.66 -4.99 -7.52
C PRO A 137 -27.95 -5.03 -8.36
N ALA A 138 -28.89 -4.12 -8.11
CA ALA A 138 -30.14 -4.00 -8.86
C ALA A 138 -29.96 -3.62 -10.34
N LEU A 139 -28.78 -3.12 -10.72
CA LEU A 139 -28.45 -2.69 -12.08
C LEU A 139 -27.37 -3.57 -12.74
N ALA A 140 -26.95 -4.66 -12.08
CA ALA A 140 -25.85 -5.50 -12.54
C ALA A 140 -26.06 -6.03 -13.96
N GLU A 141 -27.23 -6.62 -14.26
CA GLU A 141 -27.54 -7.16 -15.59
C GLU A 141 -27.50 -6.09 -16.69
N ARG A 142 -27.97 -4.88 -16.38
CA ARG A 142 -28.00 -3.75 -17.32
C ARG A 142 -26.60 -3.34 -17.77
N TYR A 143 -25.61 -3.43 -16.88
CA TYR A 143 -24.25 -2.95 -17.14
C TYR A 143 -23.23 -4.07 -17.39
N ALA A 144 -23.59 -5.34 -17.18
CA ALA A 144 -22.70 -6.50 -17.31
C ALA A 144 -21.97 -6.56 -18.67
N CYS A 145 -22.67 -6.24 -19.76
CA CYS A 145 -22.14 -6.27 -21.12
C CYS A 145 -21.97 -4.88 -21.75
N MET A 146 -22.03 -3.80 -20.95
CA MET A 146 -21.93 -2.43 -21.46
C MET A 146 -20.47 -1.97 -21.50
N SER A 147 -20.06 -1.42 -22.64
CA SER A 147 -18.76 -0.78 -22.79
C SER A 147 -18.75 0.65 -22.25
N MET A 148 -17.57 1.21 -22.00
CA MET A 148 -17.41 2.59 -21.59
C MET A 148 -17.94 3.58 -22.64
N GLY A 149 -17.68 3.32 -23.92
CA GLY A 149 -18.16 4.16 -25.01
C GLY A 149 -19.69 4.21 -25.08
N GLU A 150 -20.35 3.06 -24.99
CA GLU A 150 -21.81 2.99 -24.94
C GLU A 150 -22.36 3.72 -23.72
N TYR A 151 -21.72 3.57 -22.55
CA TYR A 151 -22.14 4.28 -21.34
C TYR A 151 -22.07 5.80 -21.52
N LEU A 152 -20.96 6.31 -22.07
CA LEU A 152 -20.75 7.75 -22.29
C LEU A 152 -21.78 8.32 -23.27
N GLN A 153 -22.04 7.59 -24.36
CA GLN A 153 -23.02 7.97 -25.37
C GLN A 153 -24.45 7.96 -24.82
N ARG A 154 -24.88 6.86 -24.19
CA ARG A 154 -26.25 6.71 -23.66
C ARG A 154 -26.61 7.73 -22.60
N ASN A 155 -25.63 8.20 -21.83
CA ASN A 155 -25.84 9.20 -20.78
C ASN A 155 -25.59 10.65 -21.26
N GLY A 156 -25.27 10.86 -22.54
CA GLY A 156 -25.12 12.19 -23.13
C GLY A 156 -23.96 13.00 -22.55
N TYR A 157 -22.81 12.36 -22.28
CA TYR A 157 -21.60 13.06 -21.85
C TYR A 157 -20.93 13.79 -23.02
N SER A 158 -20.45 15.02 -22.80
CA SER A 158 -19.88 15.85 -23.86
C SER A 158 -18.57 15.30 -24.42
N ARG A 159 -18.27 15.61 -25.69
CA ARG A 159 -16.94 15.31 -26.30
C ARG A 159 -15.79 15.91 -25.50
N ALA A 160 -15.96 17.13 -24.98
CA ALA A 160 -14.93 17.75 -24.15
C ALA A 160 -14.59 16.93 -22.90
N PHE A 161 -15.58 16.30 -22.27
CA PHE A 161 -15.36 15.38 -21.15
C PHE A 161 -14.72 14.06 -21.57
N GLN A 162 -15.18 13.48 -22.68
CA GLN A 162 -14.61 12.23 -23.19
C GLN A 162 -13.13 12.43 -23.57
N ASP A 163 -12.85 13.39 -24.44
CA ASP A 163 -11.57 13.55 -25.11
C ASP A 163 -10.50 14.23 -24.24
N ASN A 164 -10.90 15.10 -23.29
CA ASN A 164 -9.96 15.86 -22.47
C ASN A 164 -9.89 15.41 -21.00
N TYR A 165 -10.74 14.47 -20.56
CA TYR A 165 -10.74 13.98 -19.17
C TYR A 165 -10.76 12.45 -19.08
N VAL A 166 -11.85 11.79 -19.51
CA VAL A 166 -12.02 10.33 -19.31
C VAL A 166 -10.97 9.53 -20.08
N LEU A 167 -10.84 9.81 -21.39
CA LEU A 167 -9.89 9.09 -22.22
C LEU A 167 -8.46 9.35 -21.75
N PRO A 168 -7.99 10.61 -21.56
CA PRO A 168 -6.65 10.87 -21.00
C PRO A 168 -6.36 10.17 -19.68
N MET A 169 -7.32 10.18 -18.75
CA MET A 169 -7.13 9.59 -17.42
C MET A 169 -7.04 8.06 -17.50
N CYS A 170 -7.97 7.40 -18.18
CA CYS A 170 -7.93 5.94 -18.33
C CYS A 170 -6.74 5.48 -19.17
N ALA A 171 -6.46 6.19 -20.27
CA ALA A 171 -5.30 5.97 -21.10
C ALA A 171 -4.02 6.01 -20.26
N ALA A 172 -3.88 7.00 -19.37
CA ALA A 172 -2.71 7.12 -18.51
C ALA A 172 -2.60 6.01 -17.46
N VAL A 173 -3.74 5.48 -16.98
CA VAL A 173 -3.78 4.41 -15.97
C VAL A 173 -3.43 3.05 -16.56
N TRP A 174 -3.93 2.71 -17.77
CA TRP A 174 -3.73 1.39 -18.38
C TRP A 174 -2.73 1.38 -19.54
N SER A 175 -2.20 2.53 -19.94
CA SER A 175 -1.28 2.68 -21.09
C SER A 175 -1.84 2.07 -22.39
N VAL A 176 -3.14 2.23 -22.64
CA VAL A 176 -3.84 1.68 -23.81
C VAL A 176 -4.46 2.78 -24.68
N PRO A 177 -4.54 2.61 -26.02
CA PRO A 177 -5.15 3.60 -26.91
C PRO A 177 -6.59 3.99 -26.50
N ASN A 178 -7.02 5.18 -26.91
CA ASN A 178 -8.35 5.70 -26.59
C ASN A 178 -9.49 4.79 -27.07
N SER A 179 -9.34 4.17 -28.24
CA SER A 179 -10.29 3.19 -28.79
C SER A 179 -10.47 1.98 -27.85
N GLN A 180 -9.39 1.53 -27.22
CA GLN A 180 -9.40 0.44 -26.28
C GLN A 180 -10.05 0.83 -24.95
N VAL A 181 -9.81 2.04 -24.45
CA VAL A 181 -10.53 2.57 -23.28
C VAL A 181 -12.04 2.56 -23.50
N LEU A 182 -12.50 2.98 -24.69
CA LEU A 182 -13.92 2.97 -25.02
C LEU A 182 -14.52 1.56 -25.05
N ALA A 183 -13.72 0.55 -25.40
CA ALA A 183 -14.14 -0.84 -25.47
C ALA A 183 -14.13 -1.56 -24.10
N PHE A 184 -13.54 -0.97 -23.05
CA PHE A 184 -13.49 -1.59 -21.73
C PHE A 184 -14.89 -1.78 -21.12
N PRO A 185 -15.11 -2.85 -20.34
CA PRO A 185 -16.33 -3.02 -19.56
C PRO A 185 -16.52 -1.85 -18.58
N VAL A 186 -17.69 -1.20 -18.64
CA VAL A 186 -17.96 -0.01 -17.80
C VAL A 186 -17.88 -0.35 -16.31
N VAL A 187 -18.34 -1.54 -15.91
CA VAL A 187 -18.32 -2.01 -14.52
C VAL A 187 -16.89 -2.07 -13.99
N MET A 188 -15.93 -2.52 -14.81
CA MET A 188 -14.53 -2.61 -14.41
C MET A 188 -13.93 -1.22 -14.18
N LEU A 189 -14.10 -0.30 -15.14
CA LEU A 189 -13.58 1.06 -15.04
C LEU A 189 -14.18 1.81 -13.85
N VAL A 190 -15.51 1.77 -13.69
CA VAL A 190 -16.17 2.43 -12.57
C VAL A 190 -15.71 1.85 -11.23
N ARG A 191 -15.60 0.52 -11.12
CA ARG A 191 -15.13 -0.12 -9.89
C ARG A 191 -13.71 0.31 -9.56
N PHE A 192 -12.83 0.40 -10.56
CA PHE A 192 -11.48 0.92 -10.36
C PHE A 192 -11.50 2.37 -9.84
N TRP A 193 -12.28 3.25 -10.47
CA TRP A 193 -12.35 4.66 -10.10
C TRP A 193 -12.94 4.88 -8.70
N VAL A 194 -13.94 4.09 -8.31
CA VAL A 194 -14.49 4.08 -6.94
C VAL A 194 -13.42 3.63 -5.93
N ASN A 195 -12.75 2.50 -6.19
CA ASN A 195 -11.75 1.93 -5.28
C ASN A 195 -10.52 2.84 -5.11
N HIS A 196 -10.14 3.58 -6.16
CA HIS A 196 -8.97 4.47 -6.16
C HIS A 196 -9.31 5.94 -5.81
N HIS A 197 -10.55 6.22 -5.42
CA HIS A 197 -11.02 7.56 -5.08
C HIS A 197 -10.79 8.62 -6.19
N LEU A 198 -10.92 8.21 -7.46
CA LEU A 198 -10.74 9.09 -8.63
C LEU A 198 -12.01 9.88 -8.98
N LEU A 199 -13.15 9.54 -8.38
CA LEU A 199 -14.43 10.23 -8.58
C LEU A 199 -14.62 11.42 -7.63
N GLU A 200 -13.96 11.41 -6.48
CA GLU A 200 -14.01 12.47 -5.48
C GLU A 200 -13.21 13.70 -5.94
N LEU A 201 -13.67 14.91 -5.61
CA LEU A 201 -12.93 16.16 -5.84
C LEU A 201 -12.14 16.63 -4.61
N THR A 202 -12.53 16.16 -3.44
CA THR A 202 -11.97 16.55 -2.13
C THR A 202 -11.81 15.32 -1.25
N GLN A 203 -10.96 15.39 -0.23
CA GLN A 203 -10.72 14.29 0.72
C GLN A 203 -10.28 12.99 0.03
N ARG A 204 -9.42 13.14 -0.98
CA ARG A 204 -8.73 12.02 -1.63
C ARG A 204 -7.66 11.46 -0.69
N PRO A 205 -7.32 10.17 -0.82
CA PRO A 205 -6.16 9.63 -0.13
C PRO A 205 -4.88 10.34 -0.61
N ILE A 206 -3.97 10.57 0.33
CA ILE A 206 -2.62 11.01 0.08
C ILE A 206 -1.84 9.81 -0.45
N TRP A 207 -1.27 9.99 -1.64
CA TRP A 207 -0.38 9.01 -2.23
C TRP A 207 0.95 9.00 -1.49
N ARG A 208 1.66 7.89 -1.58
CA ARG A 208 2.91 7.64 -0.89
C ARG A 208 3.88 6.93 -1.81
N VAL A 209 5.16 7.17 -1.59
CA VAL A 209 6.27 6.46 -2.22
C VAL A 209 7.02 5.68 -1.14
N VAL A 210 7.67 4.59 -1.54
CA VAL A 210 8.51 3.80 -0.62
C VAL A 210 9.77 4.60 -0.29
N LYS A 211 10.09 4.73 1.01
CA LYS A 211 11.32 5.41 1.44
C LYS A 211 12.53 4.58 1.00
N GLY A 212 13.50 5.21 0.36
CA GLY A 212 14.60 4.50 -0.29
C GLY A 212 14.21 3.75 -1.57
N ARG A 213 13.04 4.08 -2.15
CA ARG A 213 12.47 3.49 -3.38
C ARG A 213 12.13 2.01 -3.24
N SER A 214 11.52 1.45 -4.27
CA SER A 214 10.96 0.11 -4.21
C SER A 214 12.02 -1.01 -4.06
N ARG A 215 13.27 -0.76 -4.45
CA ARG A 215 14.41 -1.67 -4.18
C ARG A 215 14.57 -1.98 -2.68
N SER A 216 14.21 -1.07 -1.78
CA SER A 216 14.42 -1.25 -0.34
C SER A 216 13.71 -2.48 0.23
N TYR A 217 12.46 -2.73 -0.18
CA TYR A 217 11.72 -3.92 0.26
C TYR A 217 12.13 -5.18 -0.48
N VAL A 218 12.53 -5.07 -1.76
CA VAL A 218 13.07 -6.21 -2.53
C VAL A 218 14.34 -6.73 -1.85
N ASP A 219 15.27 -5.84 -1.53
CA ASP A 219 16.52 -6.20 -0.85
C ASP A 219 16.26 -6.81 0.53
N ARG A 220 15.22 -6.35 1.25
CA ARG A 220 14.85 -6.90 2.56
C ARG A 220 14.38 -8.35 2.45
N ILE A 221 13.57 -8.65 1.44
CA ILE A 221 13.07 -10.01 1.17
C ILE A 221 14.21 -10.94 0.77
N LEU A 222 15.09 -10.49 -0.14
CA LEU A 222 16.19 -11.30 -0.63
C LEU A 222 17.22 -11.67 0.44
N ARG A 223 17.35 -10.86 1.51
CA ARG A 223 18.19 -11.20 2.66
C ARG A 223 17.62 -12.35 3.52
N GLU A 224 16.34 -12.63 3.40
CA GLU A 224 15.67 -13.70 4.16
C GLU A 224 15.53 -14.99 3.35
N LEU A 225 15.31 -14.90 2.03
CA LEU A 225 15.17 -16.07 1.17
C LEU A 225 16.50 -16.86 1.03
N GLU A 226 16.43 -18.18 1.15
CA GLU A 226 17.60 -19.07 1.11
C GLU A 226 18.04 -19.47 -0.31
N ASP A 227 17.09 -19.73 -1.22
CA ASP A 227 17.35 -20.20 -2.59
C ASP A 227 16.69 -19.26 -3.62
N VAL A 228 17.48 -18.30 -4.10
CA VAL A 228 17.11 -17.35 -5.17
C VAL A 228 18.03 -17.55 -6.36
N ARG A 229 17.44 -17.86 -7.52
CA ARG A 229 18.17 -18.20 -8.75
C ARG A 229 17.95 -17.14 -9.80
N LEU A 230 18.90 -16.21 -9.87
CA LEU A 230 18.97 -15.16 -10.87
C LEU A 230 19.55 -15.69 -12.18
N GLY A 231 19.17 -15.10 -13.31
CA GLY A 231 19.59 -15.55 -14.64
C GLY A 231 19.07 -16.95 -15.01
N ALA A 232 18.20 -17.54 -14.20
CA ALA A 232 17.68 -18.89 -14.36
C ALA A 232 16.36 -18.84 -15.14
N GLU A 233 16.46 -18.80 -16.47
CA GLU A 233 15.29 -18.82 -17.35
C GLU A 233 14.62 -20.20 -17.34
N VAL A 234 13.47 -20.31 -16.67
CA VAL A 234 12.64 -21.51 -16.74
C VAL A 234 12.13 -21.68 -18.17
N ALA A 235 12.38 -22.83 -18.77
CA ALA A 235 11.98 -23.18 -20.13
C ALA A 235 10.68 -23.99 -20.17
N ARG A 236 10.42 -24.82 -19.15
CA ARG A 236 9.22 -25.65 -19.08
C ARG A 236 8.81 -25.96 -17.65
N VAL A 237 7.51 -25.98 -17.40
CA VAL A 237 6.88 -26.45 -16.16
C VAL A 237 5.93 -27.59 -16.53
N THR A 238 6.21 -28.79 -16.03
CA THR A 238 5.38 -29.98 -16.26
C THR A 238 4.53 -30.23 -15.01
N PRO A 239 3.19 -30.19 -15.10
CA PRO A 239 2.33 -30.44 -13.95
C PRO A 239 2.48 -31.86 -13.40
N ALA A 240 2.20 -32.01 -12.10
CA ALA A 240 2.21 -33.29 -11.41
C ALA A 240 1.14 -34.24 -11.95
N LYS A 241 1.51 -35.51 -12.15
CA LYS A 241 0.54 -36.61 -12.24
C LYS A 241 -0.10 -36.87 -10.85
N PRO A 242 -1.27 -37.52 -10.76
CA PRO A 242 -1.88 -37.84 -9.47
C PRO A 242 -0.90 -38.56 -8.53
N GLY A 243 -0.65 -37.98 -7.34
CA GLY A 243 0.29 -38.50 -6.34
C GLY A 243 1.77 -38.21 -6.61
N GLY A 244 2.11 -37.47 -7.68
CA GLY A 244 3.47 -37.09 -8.03
C GLY A 244 3.83 -35.63 -7.71
N GLN A 245 4.98 -35.20 -8.20
CA GLN A 245 5.50 -33.82 -8.08
C GLN A 245 5.47 -33.13 -9.45
N ALA A 246 5.33 -31.81 -9.44
CA ALA A 246 5.50 -30.98 -10.62
C ALA A 246 7.00 -30.80 -10.90
N THR A 247 7.37 -30.56 -12.14
CA THR A 247 8.78 -30.47 -12.53
C THR A 247 9.09 -29.16 -13.24
N VAL A 248 10.17 -28.49 -12.83
CA VAL A 248 10.65 -27.23 -13.40
C VAL A 248 11.95 -27.49 -14.15
N SER A 249 12.01 -27.11 -15.42
CA SER A 249 13.18 -27.25 -16.28
C SER A 249 13.73 -25.88 -16.65
N VAL A 250 15.00 -25.65 -16.38
CA VAL A 250 15.70 -24.38 -16.69
C VAL A 250 16.43 -24.51 -18.02
N ARG A 251 16.47 -23.45 -18.82
CA ARG A 251 17.27 -23.37 -20.04
C ARG A 251 18.74 -23.60 -19.66
N GLY A 252 19.38 -24.60 -20.28
CA GLY A 252 20.74 -25.03 -19.91
C GLY A 252 20.80 -26.35 -19.14
N GLY A 253 19.66 -26.97 -18.82
CA GLY A 253 19.57 -28.42 -18.62
C GLY A 253 19.30 -28.92 -17.19
N SER A 254 19.26 -28.05 -16.18
CA SER A 254 18.85 -28.48 -14.83
C SER A 254 17.34 -28.68 -14.76
N GLN A 255 16.92 -29.79 -14.17
CA GLN A 255 15.52 -30.15 -13.94
C GLN A 255 15.32 -30.52 -12.48
N GLU A 256 14.27 -29.99 -11.85
CA GLU A 256 13.98 -30.22 -10.43
C GLU A 256 12.49 -30.44 -10.17
N SER A 257 12.20 -31.33 -9.21
CA SER A 257 10.84 -31.65 -8.77
C SER A 257 10.44 -30.86 -7.53
N PHE A 258 9.15 -30.50 -7.48
CA PHE A 258 8.53 -29.70 -6.43
C PHE A 258 7.13 -30.22 -6.11
N ASP A 259 6.72 -30.11 -4.84
CA ASP A 259 5.38 -30.49 -4.39
C ASP A 259 4.31 -29.53 -4.92
N ALA A 260 4.70 -28.29 -5.19
CA ALA A 260 3.89 -27.32 -5.90
C ALA A 260 4.74 -26.28 -6.64
N VAL A 261 4.16 -25.64 -7.64
CA VAL A 261 4.77 -24.53 -8.37
C VAL A 261 3.81 -23.35 -8.37
N VAL A 262 4.29 -22.17 -7.98
CA VAL A 262 3.61 -20.90 -8.16
C VAL A 262 4.13 -20.24 -9.42
N LEU A 263 3.29 -20.12 -10.44
CA LEU A 263 3.56 -19.31 -11.63
C LEU A 263 3.19 -17.86 -11.32
N ALA A 264 4.17 -17.07 -10.89
CA ALA A 264 4.07 -15.64 -10.61
C ALA A 264 4.48 -14.77 -11.81
N THR A 265 4.29 -15.31 -13.02
CA THR A 265 4.60 -14.68 -14.30
C THR A 265 3.38 -14.07 -14.97
N HIS A 266 3.58 -13.36 -16.09
CA HIS A 266 2.48 -12.98 -16.97
C HIS A 266 1.71 -14.23 -17.45
N SER A 267 0.43 -14.09 -17.76
CA SER A 267 -0.43 -15.22 -18.13
C SER A 267 -0.01 -15.85 -19.46
N ASP A 268 0.47 -15.07 -20.42
CA ASP A 268 1.04 -15.57 -21.68
C ASP A 268 2.34 -16.36 -21.46
N THR A 269 3.21 -15.87 -20.58
CA THR A 269 4.45 -16.53 -20.17
C THR A 269 4.13 -17.84 -19.46
N SER A 270 3.18 -17.81 -18.53
CA SER A 270 2.71 -19.01 -17.81
C SER A 270 2.20 -20.08 -18.77
N LEU A 271 1.44 -19.67 -19.80
CA LEU A 271 0.94 -20.57 -20.83
C LEU A 271 2.08 -21.14 -21.69
N GLN A 272 3.07 -20.32 -22.06
CA GLN A 272 4.27 -20.78 -22.78
C GLN A 272 5.09 -21.79 -21.97
N LEU A 273 5.24 -21.58 -20.65
CA LEU A 273 5.97 -22.48 -19.77
C LEU A 273 5.28 -23.85 -19.63
N LEU A 274 3.95 -23.88 -19.62
CA LEU A 274 3.17 -25.11 -19.58
C LEU A 274 3.10 -25.81 -20.95
N ALA A 275 3.08 -25.03 -22.04
CA ALA A 275 2.97 -25.50 -23.41
C ALA A 275 1.82 -26.53 -23.57
N ASP A 276 2.11 -27.68 -24.17
CA ASP A 276 1.22 -28.82 -24.39
C ASP A 276 0.81 -29.56 -23.11
N SER A 277 1.44 -29.25 -21.96
CA SER A 277 1.18 -29.91 -20.69
C SER A 277 0.18 -29.16 -19.79
N ALA A 278 -0.43 -28.08 -20.28
CA ALA A 278 -1.39 -27.29 -19.53
C ALA A 278 -2.60 -28.13 -19.06
N PRO A 279 -2.98 -28.10 -17.77
CA PRO A 279 -4.18 -28.77 -17.29
C PRO A 279 -5.46 -28.24 -17.94
N GLN A 280 -6.50 -29.07 -18.00
CA GLN A 280 -7.79 -28.70 -18.60
C GLN A 280 -8.39 -27.42 -17.98
N GLY A 281 -8.79 -26.49 -18.86
CA GLY A 281 -9.36 -25.19 -18.49
C GLY A 281 -8.35 -24.06 -18.33
N VAL A 282 -7.04 -24.37 -18.24
CA VAL A 282 -6.00 -23.38 -17.96
C VAL A 282 -5.73 -22.50 -19.18
N GLU A 283 -5.71 -23.09 -20.37
CA GLU A 283 -5.43 -22.38 -21.62
C GLU A 283 -6.48 -21.28 -21.88
N GLU A 284 -7.77 -21.58 -21.67
CA GLU A 284 -8.85 -20.58 -21.84
C GLU A 284 -8.71 -19.40 -20.89
N VAL A 285 -8.33 -19.66 -19.63
CA VAL A 285 -8.15 -18.62 -18.60
C VAL A 285 -6.93 -17.75 -18.92
N LEU A 286 -5.78 -18.36 -19.17
CA LEU A 286 -4.52 -17.62 -19.35
C LEU A 286 -4.49 -16.83 -20.67
N ARG A 287 -5.04 -17.38 -21.76
CA ARG A 287 -5.06 -16.72 -23.08
C ARG A 287 -5.99 -15.50 -23.12
N ALA A 288 -7.00 -15.45 -22.25
CA ALA A 288 -7.97 -14.34 -22.22
C ALA A 288 -7.40 -13.02 -21.67
N ILE A 289 -6.13 -12.99 -21.27
CA ILE A 289 -5.46 -11.81 -20.73
C ILE A 289 -4.19 -11.55 -21.57
N PRO A 290 -4.32 -10.85 -22.69
CA PRO A 290 -3.18 -10.45 -23.52
C PRO A 290 -2.37 -9.33 -22.86
N TYR A 291 -1.15 -9.11 -23.34
CA TYR A 291 -0.28 -8.02 -22.89
C TYR A 291 0.05 -7.08 -24.04
N GLY A 292 0.09 -5.78 -23.73
CA GLY A 292 0.63 -4.74 -24.59
C GLY A 292 2.03 -4.33 -24.14
N THR A 293 2.91 -4.01 -25.07
CA THR A 293 4.27 -3.53 -24.77
C THR A 293 4.29 -2.01 -24.71
N ASN A 294 4.85 -1.47 -23.63
CA ASN A 294 5.07 -0.05 -23.42
C ASN A 294 6.56 0.27 -23.44
N GLN A 295 6.93 1.34 -24.14
CA GLN A 295 8.27 1.92 -24.11
C GLN A 295 8.39 2.83 -22.88
N VAL A 296 9.48 2.71 -22.14
CA VAL A 296 9.76 3.50 -20.93
C VAL A 296 11.08 4.23 -21.11
N TYR A 297 11.07 5.55 -20.93
CA TYR A 297 12.26 6.39 -21.01
C TYR A 297 12.49 7.11 -19.69
N LEU A 298 13.72 7.10 -19.18
CA LEU A 298 14.19 8.01 -18.14
C LEU A 298 15.01 9.11 -18.81
N HIS A 299 14.59 10.36 -18.69
CA HIS A 299 15.19 11.47 -19.43
C HIS A 299 14.97 12.84 -18.77
N THR A 300 15.61 13.87 -19.32
CA THR A 300 15.44 15.30 -18.92
C THR A 300 14.78 16.16 -20.00
N ASP A 301 14.35 15.55 -21.11
CA ASP A 301 13.72 16.28 -22.21
C ASP A 301 12.32 16.84 -21.88
N THR A 302 12.25 18.15 -21.64
CA THR A 302 11.02 18.89 -21.33
C THR A 302 10.07 19.04 -22.52
N SER A 303 10.48 18.64 -23.74
CA SER A 303 9.61 18.63 -24.92
C SER A 303 8.42 17.67 -24.78
N LEU A 304 8.58 16.64 -23.94
CA LEU A 304 7.59 15.64 -23.57
C LEU A 304 6.81 16.09 -22.31
N MET A 305 6.45 17.36 -22.23
CA MET A 305 5.59 17.94 -21.20
C MET A 305 4.60 18.93 -21.84
N ALA A 306 3.59 19.39 -21.07
CA ALA A 306 2.70 20.45 -21.52
C ALA A 306 3.50 21.74 -21.83
N ARG A 307 3.06 22.50 -22.85
CA ARG A 307 3.71 23.77 -23.22
C ARG A 307 3.57 24.80 -22.12
N ASN A 308 2.41 24.83 -21.47
CA ASN A 308 2.19 25.67 -20.32
C ASN A 308 2.67 24.98 -19.04
N ARG A 309 3.73 25.54 -18.44
CA ARG A 309 4.29 25.04 -17.18
C ARG A 309 3.31 25.07 -16.01
N GLN A 310 2.30 25.95 -16.03
CA GLN A 310 1.25 25.95 -14.99
C GLN A 310 0.34 24.71 -15.05
N ALA A 311 0.31 24.02 -16.20
CA ALA A 311 -0.41 22.76 -16.31
C ALA A 311 0.42 21.58 -15.80
N TRP A 312 1.72 21.72 -15.56
CA TRP A 312 2.57 20.59 -15.16
C TRP A 312 2.10 19.99 -13.85
N ALA A 313 2.01 18.67 -13.85
CA ALA A 313 1.60 17.87 -12.72
C ALA A 313 2.58 16.71 -12.50
N SER A 314 2.33 15.88 -11.50
CA SER A 314 3.11 14.65 -11.31
C SER A 314 2.91 13.68 -12.49
N TRP A 315 1.70 13.61 -13.04
CA TRP A 315 1.33 12.74 -14.16
C TRP A 315 0.83 13.59 -15.32
N ASN A 316 1.47 13.50 -16.49
CA ASN A 316 1.17 14.39 -17.62
C ASN A 316 0.80 13.57 -18.84
N PHE A 317 -0.49 13.54 -19.18
CA PHE A 317 -0.96 12.95 -20.43
C PHE A 317 -0.65 13.88 -21.60
N ILE A 318 -0.07 13.31 -22.66
CA ILE A 318 0.29 14.03 -23.88
C ILE A 318 -0.38 13.37 -25.07
N GLY A 319 -1.47 13.98 -25.53
CA GLY A 319 -2.17 13.57 -26.75
C GLY A 319 -1.41 14.02 -27.98
N ALA A 320 -0.92 13.08 -28.77
CA ALA A 320 -0.27 13.37 -30.04
C ALA A 320 -1.27 13.65 -31.17
N LYS A 321 -0.82 14.41 -32.17
CA LYS A 321 -1.58 14.64 -33.40
C LYS A 321 -1.51 13.38 -34.25
N GLY A 322 -2.63 12.72 -34.53
CA GLY A 322 -2.66 11.48 -35.30
C GLY A 322 -4.01 10.76 -35.25
N ASN A 323 -4.07 9.54 -35.80
CA ASN A 323 -5.26 8.70 -35.70
C ASN A 323 -5.45 8.25 -34.24
N PRO A 324 -6.54 8.65 -33.55
CA PRO A 324 -6.80 8.30 -32.15
C PRO A 324 -6.86 6.78 -31.89
N GLU A 325 -7.08 5.97 -32.93
CA GLU A 325 -7.18 4.51 -32.83
C GLU A 325 -5.82 3.80 -32.77
N THR A 326 -4.75 4.46 -33.24
CA THR A 326 -3.41 3.86 -33.37
C THR A 326 -2.31 4.65 -32.68
N THR A 327 -2.61 5.87 -32.24
CA THR A 327 -1.63 6.75 -31.59
C THR A 327 -1.32 6.21 -30.19
N PRO A 328 -0.05 5.89 -29.87
CA PRO A 328 0.34 5.45 -28.55
C PRO A 328 0.02 6.50 -27.49
N VAL A 329 -0.40 6.04 -26.31
CA VAL A 329 -0.68 6.92 -25.18
C VAL A 329 0.61 7.34 -24.53
N CYS A 330 0.90 8.64 -24.57
CA CYS A 330 2.04 9.19 -23.87
C CYS A 330 1.66 9.70 -22.48
N VAL A 331 2.42 9.24 -21.47
CA VAL A 331 2.36 9.75 -20.11
C VAL A 331 3.77 10.07 -19.64
N SER A 332 3.99 11.30 -19.21
CA SER A 332 5.25 11.73 -18.61
C SER A 332 5.07 11.94 -17.11
N TYR A 333 5.77 11.13 -16.32
CA TYR A 333 5.85 11.28 -14.87
C TYR A 333 6.95 12.27 -14.51
N TRP A 334 6.58 13.38 -13.88
CA TRP A 334 7.57 14.33 -13.36
C TRP A 334 8.09 13.85 -12.00
N VAL A 335 9.19 13.09 -12.02
CA VAL A 335 9.66 12.37 -10.82
C VAL A 335 10.18 13.30 -9.74
N ASN A 336 10.59 14.53 -10.06
CA ASN A 336 10.96 15.49 -9.02
C ASN A 336 9.82 15.76 -8.04
N ARG A 337 8.59 15.91 -8.57
CA ARG A 337 7.39 16.15 -7.79
C ARG A 337 6.77 14.85 -7.24
N LEU A 338 6.68 13.83 -8.09
CA LEU A 338 6.07 12.54 -7.74
C LEU A 338 6.92 11.77 -6.71
N GLN A 339 8.22 11.68 -6.94
CA GLN A 339 9.10 10.81 -6.18
C GLN A 339 9.92 11.53 -5.12
N ARG A 340 9.88 12.87 -5.06
CA ARG A 340 10.69 13.70 -4.14
C ARG A 340 12.17 13.37 -4.22
N VAL A 341 12.68 13.32 -5.45
CA VAL A 341 14.13 13.18 -5.70
C VAL A 341 14.89 14.38 -5.11
N PRO A 342 16.24 14.34 -5.01
CA PRO A 342 17.02 15.44 -4.44
C PRO A 342 16.65 16.81 -5.01
N ALA A 343 16.65 17.84 -4.16
CA ALA A 343 16.15 19.17 -4.53
C ALA A 343 16.99 19.88 -5.62
N ASP A 344 18.26 19.48 -5.76
CA ASP A 344 19.20 19.94 -6.77
C ASP A 344 19.20 19.10 -8.05
N ALA A 345 18.39 18.03 -8.11
CA ALA A 345 18.25 17.22 -9.30
C ALA A 345 17.66 18.02 -10.48
N PRO A 346 18.12 17.77 -11.72
CA PRO A 346 17.51 18.37 -12.89
C PRO A 346 16.05 17.91 -13.06
N GLU A 347 15.30 18.63 -13.87
CA GLU A 347 13.96 18.22 -14.27
C GLU A 347 14.03 16.85 -14.95
N THR A 348 13.48 15.84 -14.28
CA THR A 348 13.62 14.44 -14.65
C THR A 348 12.25 13.84 -14.86
N PHE A 349 12.14 13.04 -15.91
CA PHE A 349 10.90 12.45 -16.36
C PHE A 349 11.06 10.95 -16.59
N VAL A 350 10.04 10.20 -16.19
CA VAL A 350 9.82 8.84 -16.69
C VAL A 350 8.66 8.91 -17.66
N THR A 351 8.92 8.68 -18.95
CA THR A 351 7.89 8.81 -19.99
C THR A 351 7.57 7.48 -20.63
N LEU A 352 6.27 7.17 -20.67
CA LEU A 352 5.70 6.02 -21.34
C LEU A 352 5.26 6.39 -22.75
N ASN A 353 5.62 5.55 -23.72
CA ASN A 353 5.23 5.63 -25.13
C ASN A 353 5.21 7.06 -25.71
N PRO A 354 6.34 7.78 -25.65
CA PRO A 354 6.36 9.14 -26.15
C PRO A 354 6.06 9.16 -27.67
N PRO A 355 5.38 10.19 -28.19
CA PRO A 355 5.02 10.23 -29.60
C PRO A 355 6.22 10.38 -30.54
N HIS A 356 7.36 10.75 -29.96
CA HIS A 356 8.69 10.76 -30.56
C HIS A 356 9.68 10.46 -29.42
N PRO A 357 10.77 9.72 -29.67
CA PRO A 357 11.78 9.48 -28.63
C PRO A 357 12.34 10.80 -28.08
N PRO A 358 12.62 10.88 -26.76
CA PRO A 358 13.36 12.01 -26.20
C PRO A 358 14.72 12.17 -26.87
N ALA A 359 15.27 13.38 -26.84
CA ALA A 359 16.60 13.65 -27.38
C ALA A 359 17.66 12.70 -26.77
N GLN A 360 18.56 12.17 -27.60
CA GLN A 360 19.51 11.12 -27.19
C GLN A 360 20.45 11.59 -26.09
N ASP A 361 20.91 12.85 -26.14
CA ASP A 361 21.75 13.49 -25.13
C ASP A 361 21.03 13.77 -23.80
N LYS A 362 19.70 13.68 -23.79
CA LYS A 362 18.86 13.85 -22.61
C LYS A 362 18.31 12.54 -22.07
N THR A 363 18.63 11.40 -22.69
CA THR A 363 18.09 10.08 -22.33
C THR A 363 19.11 9.30 -21.52
N ALA A 364 18.74 8.93 -20.30
CA ALA A 364 19.58 8.13 -19.41
C ALA A 364 19.34 6.63 -19.60
N LEU A 365 18.07 6.24 -19.79
CA LEU A 365 17.66 4.86 -19.93
C LEU A 365 16.45 4.72 -20.84
N HIS A 366 16.43 3.65 -21.61
CA HIS A 366 15.30 3.21 -22.42
C HIS A 366 15.06 1.72 -22.19
N ALA A 367 13.81 1.36 -21.93
CA ALA A 367 13.39 -0.02 -21.66
C ALA A 367 11.98 -0.30 -22.16
N GLN A 368 11.57 -1.55 -22.04
CA GLN A 368 10.23 -2.01 -22.38
C GLN A 368 9.60 -2.74 -21.20
N LEU A 369 8.36 -2.42 -20.90
CA LEU A 369 7.54 -3.08 -19.88
C LEU A 369 6.23 -3.55 -20.53
N ALA A 370 5.70 -4.67 -20.09
CA ALA A 370 4.45 -5.21 -20.65
C ALA A 370 3.31 -5.06 -19.63
N HIS A 371 2.16 -4.59 -20.09
CA HIS A 371 0.99 -4.36 -19.25
C HIS A 371 -0.19 -5.24 -19.69
N PRO A 372 -0.95 -5.85 -18.76
CA PRO A 372 -2.12 -6.62 -19.13
C PRO A 372 -3.19 -5.73 -19.77
N VAL A 373 -3.86 -6.30 -20.76
CA VAL A 373 -4.95 -5.67 -21.50
C VAL A 373 -6.24 -6.37 -21.12
N PHE A 374 -7.19 -5.60 -20.57
CA PHE A 374 -8.43 -6.15 -20.07
C PHE A 374 -9.59 -6.02 -21.06
N SER A 375 -10.49 -6.99 -21.00
CA SER A 375 -11.69 -7.08 -21.83
C SER A 375 -12.79 -7.82 -21.07
N PHE A 376 -13.97 -7.95 -21.67
CA PHE A 376 -15.01 -8.86 -21.17
C PHE A 376 -14.54 -10.33 -21.09
N ALA A 377 -13.60 -10.75 -21.92
CA ALA A 377 -13.01 -12.09 -21.82
C ALA A 377 -12.10 -12.19 -20.59
N SER A 378 -11.31 -11.16 -20.31
CA SER A 378 -10.41 -11.11 -19.16
C SER A 378 -11.17 -11.14 -17.83
N LEU A 379 -12.28 -10.41 -17.72
CA LEU A 379 -13.15 -10.46 -16.53
C LEU A 379 -13.71 -11.86 -16.28
N ARG A 380 -14.24 -12.50 -17.32
CA ARG A 380 -14.74 -13.88 -17.22
C ARG A 380 -13.62 -14.84 -16.83
N ALA A 381 -12.43 -14.69 -17.39
CA ALA A 381 -11.28 -15.53 -17.05
C ALA A 381 -10.86 -15.38 -15.58
N GLN A 382 -10.89 -14.16 -15.03
CA GLN A 382 -10.64 -13.92 -13.61
C GLN A 382 -11.66 -14.63 -12.71
N GLU A 383 -12.94 -14.63 -13.10
CA GLU A 383 -13.98 -15.38 -12.39
C GLU A 383 -13.73 -16.89 -12.46
N GLN A 384 -13.26 -17.41 -13.59
CA GLN A 384 -13.00 -18.85 -13.77
C GLN A 384 -11.68 -19.33 -13.14
N LEU A 385 -10.79 -18.43 -12.73
CA LEU A 385 -9.44 -18.76 -12.24
C LEU A 385 -9.47 -19.77 -11.07
N HIS A 386 -10.44 -19.64 -10.16
CA HIS A 386 -10.54 -20.52 -8.99
C HIS A 386 -10.79 -22.00 -9.37
N HIS A 387 -11.37 -22.29 -10.54
CA HIS A 387 -11.59 -23.66 -11.03
C HIS A 387 -10.32 -24.34 -11.54
N VAL A 388 -9.25 -23.59 -11.79
CA VAL A 388 -7.98 -24.14 -12.30
C VAL A 388 -6.85 -24.14 -11.27
N GLN A 389 -6.99 -23.43 -10.16
CA GLN A 389 -5.98 -23.37 -9.11
C GLN A 389 -5.66 -24.75 -8.52
N GLY A 390 -4.37 -25.04 -8.36
CA GLY A 390 -3.86 -26.28 -7.74
C GLY A 390 -3.89 -27.52 -8.64
N LYS A 391 -4.50 -27.45 -9.84
CA LYS A 391 -4.51 -28.59 -10.78
C LYS A 391 -3.08 -28.95 -11.18
N GLY A 392 -2.72 -30.22 -10.99
CA GLY A 392 -1.35 -30.71 -11.24
C GLY A 392 -0.29 -30.05 -10.35
N GLY A 393 -0.67 -29.55 -9.17
CA GLY A 393 0.25 -28.87 -8.25
C GLY A 393 0.66 -27.47 -8.69
N ILE A 394 -0.05 -26.86 -9.65
CA ILE A 394 0.29 -25.54 -10.19
C ILE A 394 -0.69 -24.49 -9.66
N HIS A 395 -0.15 -23.40 -9.13
CA HIS A 395 -0.88 -22.21 -8.69
C HIS A 395 -0.52 -21.03 -9.57
N TYR A 396 -1.53 -20.31 -10.07
CA TYR A 396 -1.37 -19.17 -10.95
C TYR A 396 -1.58 -17.88 -10.17
N ALA A 397 -0.64 -16.96 -10.27
CA ALA A 397 -0.72 -15.70 -9.57
C ALA A 397 -0.11 -14.58 -10.41
N GLY A 398 -0.69 -13.39 -10.34
CA GLY A 398 -0.13 -12.20 -10.94
C GLY A 398 -1.05 -11.01 -10.76
N ALA A 399 -0.55 -9.81 -11.05
CA ALA A 399 -1.37 -8.60 -11.03
C ALA A 399 -2.58 -8.68 -12.00
N TRP A 400 -2.48 -9.52 -13.03
CA TRP A 400 -3.55 -9.83 -13.96
C TRP A 400 -4.77 -10.53 -13.34
N CYS A 401 -4.67 -11.03 -12.10
CA CYS A 401 -5.81 -11.56 -11.33
C CYS A 401 -6.76 -10.46 -10.78
N GLY A 402 -6.48 -9.19 -11.07
CA GLY A 402 -7.32 -8.04 -10.71
C GLY A 402 -7.23 -6.93 -11.75
N TYR A 403 -6.89 -5.71 -11.34
CA TYR A 403 -6.81 -4.56 -12.25
C TYR A 403 -5.46 -4.38 -12.93
N GLY A 404 -4.47 -5.22 -12.62
CA GLY A 404 -3.11 -5.11 -13.13
C GLY A 404 -2.15 -4.31 -12.23
N PHE A 405 -2.55 -3.96 -11.01
CA PHE A 405 -1.77 -3.10 -10.11
C PHE A 405 -1.00 -3.89 -9.05
N HIS A 406 -0.18 -3.17 -8.28
CA HIS A 406 0.70 -3.74 -7.27
C HIS A 406 -0.06 -4.51 -6.17
N GLU A 407 -1.16 -3.94 -5.68
CA GLU A 407 -2.03 -4.60 -4.70
C GLU A 407 -2.69 -5.87 -5.26
N ASP A 408 -3.03 -5.90 -6.56
CA ASP A 408 -3.54 -7.12 -7.18
C ASP A 408 -2.46 -8.20 -7.26
N GLY A 409 -1.23 -7.78 -7.55
CA GLY A 409 -0.06 -8.66 -7.56
C GLY A 409 0.21 -9.26 -6.19
N ILE A 410 0.20 -8.44 -5.14
CA ILE A 410 0.43 -8.93 -3.77
C ILE A 410 -0.70 -9.84 -3.29
N ARG A 411 -1.97 -9.48 -3.56
CA ARG A 411 -3.15 -10.29 -3.23
C ARG A 411 -3.12 -11.65 -3.91
N ALA A 412 -2.71 -11.71 -5.18
CA ALA A 412 -2.55 -12.96 -5.90
C ALA A 412 -1.43 -13.83 -5.32
N GLY A 413 -0.30 -13.22 -4.92
CA GLY A 413 0.81 -13.93 -4.26
C GLY A 413 0.42 -14.48 -2.89
N ILE A 414 -0.29 -13.68 -2.08
CA ILE A 414 -0.87 -14.09 -0.79
C ILE A 414 -1.80 -15.29 -0.99
N ALA A 415 -2.76 -15.19 -1.92
CA ALA A 415 -3.72 -16.27 -2.16
C ALA A 415 -3.03 -17.58 -2.59
N ALA A 416 -1.98 -17.50 -3.41
CA ALA A 416 -1.19 -18.67 -3.78
C ALA A 416 -0.41 -19.26 -2.58
N ALA A 417 0.17 -18.42 -1.73
CA ALA A 417 0.89 -18.85 -0.54
C ALA A 417 -0.05 -19.49 0.50
N GLU A 418 -1.20 -18.88 0.77
CA GLU A 418 -2.23 -19.41 1.69
C GLU A 418 -2.78 -20.75 1.21
N ALA A 419 -3.05 -20.90 -0.09
CA ALA A 419 -3.46 -22.18 -0.68
C ALA A 419 -2.41 -23.30 -0.50
N LEU A 420 -1.16 -22.92 -0.23
CA LEU A 420 -0.04 -23.81 0.04
C LEU A 420 0.28 -23.96 1.54
N GLY A 421 -0.49 -23.30 2.41
CA GLY A 421 -0.43 -23.41 3.87
C GLY A 421 0.33 -22.30 4.58
N ALA A 422 0.66 -21.21 3.89
CA ALA A 422 1.27 -20.04 4.53
C ALA A 422 0.26 -19.25 5.37
N THR A 423 0.75 -18.50 6.36
CA THR A 423 -0.06 -17.56 7.15
C THR A 423 0.38 -16.12 6.91
N VAL A 424 -0.57 -15.20 6.83
CA VAL A 424 -0.31 -13.76 6.67
C VAL A 424 -0.20 -13.13 8.06
N PRO A 425 0.96 -12.52 8.43
CA PRO A 425 1.17 -11.96 9.77
C PRO A 425 0.61 -10.54 9.97
N TRP A 426 -0.29 -10.07 9.11
CA TRP A 426 -0.93 -8.76 9.22
C TRP A 426 -2.42 -8.82 8.85
N ASP A 427 -3.17 -7.83 9.31
CA ASP A 427 -4.54 -7.60 8.89
C ASP A 427 -4.57 -6.62 7.70
N SER A 428 -5.30 -6.99 6.65
CA SER A 428 -5.48 -6.14 5.46
C SER A 428 -6.51 -5.03 5.73
N ILE A 429 -6.08 -3.95 6.40
CA ILE A 429 -6.96 -2.85 6.81
C ILE A 429 -6.93 -1.71 5.78
N SER A 430 -8.03 -1.53 5.04
CA SER A 430 -8.25 -0.37 4.17
C SER A 430 -8.67 0.86 4.98
N CYS A 431 -7.96 1.98 4.81
CA CYS A 431 -8.26 3.22 5.50
C CYS A 431 -9.26 4.08 4.72
N ASN A 432 -10.24 4.70 5.42
CA ASN A 432 -11.13 5.68 4.82
C ASN A 432 -10.48 7.08 4.83
N PRO A 433 -10.23 7.71 3.67
CA PRO A 433 -9.56 9.01 3.63
C PRO A 433 -10.49 10.16 4.04
N ARG A 434 -11.81 9.95 4.09
CA ARG A 434 -12.79 11.00 4.42
C ARG A 434 -12.74 11.37 5.88
N THR A 435 -12.89 12.66 6.14
CA THR A 435 -12.83 13.24 7.49
C THR A 435 -14.07 14.08 7.72
N SER A 436 -14.83 13.82 8.78
CA SER A 436 -16.00 14.63 9.12
C SER A 436 -15.59 15.96 9.76
N LEU A 437 -16.52 16.93 9.85
CA LEU A 437 -16.31 18.17 10.61
C LEU A 437 -15.98 17.90 12.08
N LEU A 438 -16.60 16.86 12.65
CA LEU A 438 -16.36 16.46 14.03
C LEU A 438 -14.94 15.88 14.21
N ASP A 439 -14.49 15.06 13.25
CA ASP A 439 -13.13 14.53 13.26
C ASP A 439 -12.10 15.66 13.17
N MET A 440 -12.31 16.64 12.28
CA MET A 440 -11.43 17.81 12.15
C MET A 440 -11.37 18.63 13.44
N PHE A 441 -12.50 18.79 14.12
CA PHE A 441 -12.56 19.49 15.42
C PHE A 441 -11.74 18.78 16.50
N TYR A 442 -11.91 17.47 16.67
CA TYR A 442 -11.14 16.71 17.67
C TYR A 442 -9.66 16.60 17.30
N MET A 443 -9.34 16.46 16.01
CA MET A 443 -7.95 16.47 15.53
C MET A 443 -7.26 17.80 15.84
N LEU A 444 -7.96 18.94 15.68
CA LEU A 444 -7.43 20.25 16.05
C LEU A 444 -7.12 20.33 17.56
N LEU A 445 -8.05 19.90 18.41
CA LEU A 445 -7.86 19.89 19.86
C LEU A 445 -6.70 18.99 20.27
N PHE A 446 -6.66 17.76 19.74
CA PHE A 446 -5.56 16.83 19.96
C PHE A 446 -4.23 17.44 19.52
N THR A 447 -4.17 18.06 18.35
CA THR A 447 -2.93 18.65 17.82
C THR A 447 -2.42 19.77 18.73
N ARG A 448 -3.30 20.61 19.26
CA ARG A 448 -2.92 21.66 20.22
C ARG A 448 -2.37 21.07 21.52
N PHE A 449 -3.04 20.05 22.04
CA PHE A 449 -2.60 19.31 23.23
C PHE A 449 -1.23 18.64 22.99
N ALA A 450 -1.10 17.86 21.92
CA ALA A 450 0.11 17.08 21.62
C ALA A 450 1.34 17.96 21.39
N ARG A 451 1.18 19.14 20.78
CA ARG A 451 2.28 20.13 20.63
C ARG A 451 2.80 20.68 21.96
N GLN A 452 1.96 20.76 22.98
CA GLN A 452 2.37 21.19 24.33
C GLN A 452 2.89 20.01 25.16
N ALA A 453 2.27 18.85 24.99
CA ALA A 453 2.58 17.66 25.75
C ALA A 453 3.90 17.01 25.33
N ILE A 454 4.14 16.84 24.02
CA ILE A 454 5.31 16.12 23.50
C ILE A 454 6.44 17.12 23.22
N SER A 455 7.38 17.19 24.15
CA SER A 455 8.55 18.08 24.10
C SER A 455 9.88 17.33 23.94
N VAL A 456 9.92 16.07 24.34
CA VAL A 456 11.10 15.20 24.27
C VAL A 456 10.80 14.02 23.36
N GLY A 457 11.70 13.73 22.42
CA GLY A 457 11.53 12.70 21.41
C GLY A 457 10.67 13.15 20.24
N HIS A 458 10.26 12.21 19.38
CA HIS A 458 9.56 12.44 18.13
C HIS A 458 8.38 11.46 18.01
N LEU A 459 7.17 12.00 17.95
CA LEU A 459 5.97 11.21 17.69
C LEU A 459 5.47 11.53 16.28
N ARG A 460 5.54 10.55 15.39
CA ARG A 460 4.96 10.61 14.05
C ARG A 460 3.62 9.86 14.05
N ILE A 461 2.58 10.49 13.54
CA ILE A 461 1.25 9.89 13.40
C ILE A 461 0.84 9.94 11.93
N ILE A 462 0.70 8.78 11.30
CA ILE A 462 0.17 8.63 9.96
C ILE A 462 -1.35 8.50 10.06
N LEU A 463 -2.08 9.42 9.43
CA LEU A 463 -3.53 9.50 9.46
C LEU A 463 -4.17 8.51 8.47
N PRO A 464 -5.48 8.18 8.61
CA PRO A 464 -6.18 7.28 7.69
C PRO A 464 -6.15 7.75 6.22
N ASN A 465 -6.09 9.06 5.98
CA ASN A 465 -5.94 9.60 4.63
C ASN A 465 -4.49 9.55 4.10
N GLY A 466 -3.52 9.09 4.88
CA GLY A 466 -2.10 9.04 4.52
C GLY A 466 -1.30 10.33 4.79
N ALA A 467 -1.93 11.39 5.29
CA ALA A 467 -1.22 12.57 5.79
C ALA A 467 -0.51 12.28 7.11
N GLU A 468 0.40 13.17 7.52
CA GLU A 468 1.23 12.97 8.70
C GLU A 468 1.13 14.14 9.67
N LEU A 469 1.10 13.81 10.96
CA LEU A 469 1.26 14.75 12.06
C LEU A 469 2.54 14.39 12.81
N GLU A 470 3.39 15.38 13.06
CA GLU A 470 4.64 15.20 13.80
C GLU A 470 4.66 16.10 15.03
N PHE A 471 5.15 15.56 16.15
CA PHE A 471 5.25 16.25 17.43
C PHE A 471 6.60 15.98 18.11
N GLY A 472 7.08 16.96 18.90
CA GLY A 472 8.36 16.89 19.59
C GLY A 472 9.54 17.44 18.78
N THR A 473 10.74 16.96 19.08
CA THR A 473 12.00 17.36 18.41
C THR A 473 12.13 16.68 17.05
N THR A 474 12.78 17.33 16.08
CA THR A 474 12.96 16.73 14.75
C THR A 474 13.76 15.43 14.80
N PRO A 475 13.57 14.50 13.85
CA PRO A 475 14.31 13.24 13.81
C PRO A 475 15.84 13.41 13.77
N ALA A 476 16.34 14.50 13.19
CA ALA A 476 17.76 14.82 13.10
C ALA A 476 18.37 15.11 14.49
N ASP A 477 17.67 15.88 15.33
CA ASP A 477 18.13 16.26 16.68
C ASP A 477 18.05 15.11 17.70
N CYS A 478 17.27 14.06 17.38
CA CYS A 478 17.19 12.84 18.18
C CYS A 478 18.47 11.99 18.07
N SER A 479 19.14 12.02 16.91
CA SER A 479 20.36 11.24 16.65
C SER A 479 21.63 11.85 17.29
N SER A 480 21.57 13.12 17.69
CA SER A 480 22.71 13.90 18.19
C SER A 480 22.81 13.95 19.72
N ARG A 481 21.92 13.30 20.47
CA ARG A 481 22.11 13.09 21.91
C ARG A 481 22.64 11.67 22.12
N PRO A 482 23.95 11.49 22.37
CA PRO A 482 24.45 10.19 22.80
C PRO A 482 23.66 9.79 24.05
N VAL A 483 23.18 8.54 24.07
CA VAL A 483 22.82 7.88 25.33
C VAL A 483 24.02 8.07 26.25
N ALA A 484 23.87 8.88 27.29
CA ALA A 484 24.94 9.13 28.23
C ALA A 484 25.36 7.78 28.80
N LYS A 485 26.52 7.26 28.38
CA LYS A 485 27.20 6.20 29.11
C LYS A 485 27.64 6.84 30.42
N ASN A 486 26.80 6.74 31.45
CA ASN A 486 27.20 7.06 32.81
C ASN A 486 28.33 6.08 33.18
N THR A 487 29.58 6.50 33.03
CA THR A 487 30.77 5.68 33.33
C THR A 487 31.06 5.56 34.84
N SER A 488 30.04 5.63 35.70
CA SER A 488 30.22 5.42 37.14
C SER A 488 29.04 4.78 37.86
N ALA A 489 28.03 4.26 37.14
CA ALA A 489 26.94 3.51 37.75
C ALA A 489 27.18 2.01 37.61
N SER A 490 27.09 1.29 38.73
CA SER A 490 27.14 -0.17 38.82
C SER A 490 26.20 -0.84 37.81
N GLN A 491 26.59 -2.03 37.33
CA GLN A 491 25.90 -2.85 36.31
C GLN A 491 24.41 -3.19 36.59
N GLU A 492 23.79 -2.70 37.67
CA GLU A 492 22.37 -2.88 38.00
C GLU A 492 21.44 -1.73 37.54
N GLU A 493 21.96 -0.59 37.05
CA GLU A 493 21.15 0.53 36.53
C GLU A 493 20.92 0.46 34.99
N SER A 494 21.09 -0.69 34.36
CA SER A 494 20.99 -0.84 32.90
C SER A 494 19.55 -0.84 32.34
N TRP A 495 18.52 -0.81 33.19
CA TRP A 495 17.11 -0.74 32.76
C TRP A 495 16.66 0.70 32.41
N HIS A 496 17.52 1.70 32.68
CA HIS A 496 17.32 3.11 32.34
C HIS A 496 17.96 3.55 31.01
N MET A 497 18.35 2.62 30.13
CA MET A 497 18.73 3.00 28.77
C MET A 497 17.56 3.75 28.14
N LEU A 498 17.72 5.07 27.94
CA LEU A 498 16.72 5.96 27.36
C LEU A 498 16.17 5.31 26.08
N PRO A 499 14.88 4.92 26.05
CA PRO A 499 14.35 4.18 24.91
C PRO A 499 14.38 5.06 23.66
N ALA A 500 14.37 4.42 22.48
CA ALA A 500 14.36 5.08 21.19
C ALA A 500 13.44 6.31 21.26
N SER A 501 14.01 7.49 21.01
CA SER A 501 13.32 8.76 21.19
C SER A 501 12.27 9.01 20.10
N GLN A 502 11.79 7.97 19.44
CA GLN A 502 10.92 8.08 18.28
C GLN A 502 9.89 6.94 18.26
N ALA A 503 8.63 7.29 18.04
CA ALA A 503 7.55 6.33 17.81
C ALA A 503 6.73 6.77 16.59
N THR A 504 6.36 5.82 15.74
CA THR A 504 5.48 6.03 14.60
C THR A 504 4.19 5.26 14.80
N MET A 505 3.07 5.97 14.84
CA MET A 505 1.72 5.41 14.93
C MET A 505 1.05 5.50 13.57
N ARG A 506 0.32 4.46 13.15
CA ARG A 506 -0.56 4.50 11.97
C ARG A 506 -2.00 4.32 12.43
N LEU A 507 -2.81 5.36 12.22
CA LEU A 507 -4.21 5.38 12.61
C LEU A 507 -5.08 4.79 11.50
N PHE A 508 -6.00 3.91 11.87
CA PHE A 508 -7.01 3.37 10.95
C PHE A 508 -8.32 4.16 11.01
N ARG A 509 -8.60 4.82 12.14
CA ARG A 509 -9.86 5.54 12.39
C ARG A 509 -9.63 6.89 13.05
N TYR A 510 -10.37 7.92 12.60
CA TYR A 510 -10.32 9.26 13.20
C TYR A 510 -10.96 9.34 14.60
N ASP A 511 -11.79 8.35 14.99
CA ASP A 511 -12.39 8.28 16.34
C ASP A 511 -11.34 8.24 17.46
N PHE A 512 -10.11 7.81 17.13
CA PHE A 512 -8.93 7.93 17.99
C PHE A 512 -8.84 9.31 18.63
N PHE A 513 -8.90 10.40 17.85
CA PHE A 513 -8.74 11.76 18.38
C PHE A 513 -9.82 12.13 19.40
N ARG A 514 -11.06 11.73 19.13
CA ARG A 514 -12.17 11.95 20.06
C ARG A 514 -11.94 11.20 21.36
N ARG A 515 -11.49 9.94 21.30
CA ARG A 515 -11.21 9.14 22.50
C ARG A 515 -10.07 9.71 23.32
N ILE A 516 -8.97 10.14 22.69
CA ILE A 516 -7.88 10.79 23.42
C ILE A 516 -8.34 12.09 24.09
N VAL A 517 -9.07 12.95 23.36
CA VAL A 517 -9.52 14.24 23.90
C VAL A 517 -10.55 14.07 25.02
N THR A 518 -11.42 13.04 24.96
CA THR A 518 -12.51 12.86 25.94
C THR A 518 -12.18 11.89 27.08
N ARG A 519 -11.27 10.94 26.87
CA ARG A 519 -10.93 9.85 27.80
C ARG A 519 -9.44 9.71 28.10
N HIS A 520 -8.59 10.56 27.53
CA HIS A 520 -7.15 10.66 27.84
C HIS A 520 -6.39 9.32 27.70
N ASP A 521 -5.68 8.91 28.75
CA ASP A 521 -4.89 7.69 28.85
C ASP A 521 -5.74 6.43 28.72
N VAL A 522 -6.93 6.41 29.32
CA VAL A 522 -7.93 5.35 29.11
C VAL A 522 -8.33 5.28 27.64
N GLY A 523 -8.54 6.43 27.00
CA GLY A 523 -8.85 6.51 25.57
C GLY A 523 -7.75 5.92 24.68
N LEU A 524 -6.48 6.16 25.03
CA LEU A 524 -5.34 5.58 24.31
C LEU A 524 -5.29 4.06 24.46
N GLY A 525 -5.46 3.56 25.69
CA GLY A 525 -5.49 2.12 25.98
C GLY A 525 -6.64 1.42 25.25
N GLU A 526 -7.85 1.98 25.34
CA GLU A 526 -9.03 1.47 24.62
C GLU A 526 -8.78 1.47 23.10
N SER A 527 -8.26 2.56 22.53
CA SER A 527 -7.98 2.61 21.10
C SER A 527 -6.95 1.58 20.64
N TYR A 528 -5.93 1.28 21.46
CA TYR A 528 -5.00 0.20 21.17
C TYR A 528 -5.70 -1.16 21.21
N MET A 529 -6.49 -1.43 22.26
CA MET A 529 -7.26 -2.68 22.42
C MET A 529 -8.29 -2.90 21.31
N HIS A 530 -8.87 -1.83 20.78
CA HIS A 530 -9.84 -1.90 19.67
C HIS A 530 -9.18 -1.97 18.29
N GLY A 531 -7.86 -1.87 18.20
CA GLY A 531 -7.15 -1.81 16.91
C GLY A 531 -7.48 -0.54 16.12
N ASP A 532 -7.72 0.59 16.79
CA ASP A 532 -7.94 1.88 16.11
C ASP A 532 -6.63 2.43 15.49
N PHE A 533 -5.49 1.95 15.98
CA PHE A 533 -4.17 2.27 15.47
C PHE A 533 -3.19 1.12 15.72
N GLU A 534 -2.07 1.16 15.00
CA GLU A 534 -0.88 0.35 15.26
C GLU A 534 0.32 1.26 15.52
N VAL A 535 1.38 0.69 16.09
CA VAL A 535 2.61 1.39 16.40
C VAL A 535 3.81 0.50 16.06
N ASN A 536 4.86 1.10 15.50
CA ASN A 536 6.08 0.38 15.11
C ASN A 536 6.81 -0.26 16.30
N ASP A 537 6.80 0.41 17.46
CA ASP A 537 7.34 -0.08 18.72
C ASP A 537 6.51 0.47 19.88
N LEU A 538 5.74 -0.41 20.52
CA LEU A 538 4.90 -0.05 21.66
C LEU A 538 5.73 0.39 22.87
N GLY A 539 6.90 -0.22 23.08
CA GLY A 539 7.82 0.16 24.16
C GLY A 539 8.37 1.57 23.97
N ALA A 540 8.76 1.92 22.74
CA ALA A 540 9.19 3.27 22.39
C ALA A 540 8.07 4.31 22.58
N LEU A 541 6.83 3.98 22.20
CA LEU A 541 5.69 4.86 22.44
C LEU A 541 5.45 5.09 23.94
N LEU A 542 5.41 4.02 24.74
CA LEU A 542 5.21 4.14 26.18
C LEU A 542 6.33 4.96 26.83
N ALA A 543 7.58 4.72 26.44
CA ALA A 543 8.72 5.49 26.92
C ALA A 543 8.64 6.97 26.55
N LEU A 544 8.23 7.30 25.31
CA LEU A 544 8.01 8.67 24.86
C LEU A 544 6.91 9.34 25.69
N LEU A 545 5.82 8.63 25.98
CA LEU A 545 4.74 9.15 26.83
C LEU A 545 5.20 9.35 28.28
N THR A 546 5.97 8.41 28.85
CA THR A 546 6.53 8.52 30.20
C THR A 546 7.50 9.68 30.31
N ALA A 547 8.38 9.88 29.32
CA ALA A 547 9.32 11.00 29.28
C ALA A 547 8.61 12.37 29.26
N ASN A 548 7.38 12.42 28.75
CA ASN A 548 6.57 13.62 28.65
C ASN A 548 5.42 13.67 29.69
N LEU A 549 5.40 12.78 30.68
CA LEU A 549 4.26 12.61 31.60
C LEU A 549 3.89 13.90 32.35
N VAL A 550 4.89 14.66 32.81
CA VAL A 550 4.68 15.94 33.51
C VAL A 550 3.97 16.95 32.61
N ASN A 551 4.41 17.07 31.35
CA ASN A 551 3.82 17.99 30.38
C ASN A 551 2.43 17.53 29.94
N ILE A 552 2.23 16.22 29.77
CA ILE A 552 0.93 15.62 29.51
C ILE A 552 -0.05 15.98 30.63
N GLN A 553 0.34 15.81 31.90
CA GLN A 553 -0.49 16.14 33.06
C GLN A 553 -0.80 17.64 33.16
N ALA A 554 0.21 18.51 32.98
CA ALA A 554 0.03 19.96 32.99
C ALA A 554 -0.89 20.44 31.85
N SER A 555 -0.78 19.80 30.68
CA SER A 555 -1.57 20.14 29.49
C SER A 555 -3.00 19.59 29.55
N ARG A 556 -3.36 18.75 30.54
CA ARG A 556 -4.75 18.28 30.72
C ARG A 556 -5.73 19.44 30.89
N GLY A 557 -5.31 20.57 31.49
CA GLY A 557 -6.14 21.77 31.64
C GLY A 557 -6.49 22.48 30.32
N SER A 558 -5.69 22.28 29.26
CA SER A 558 -5.88 22.94 27.95
C SER A 558 -7.14 22.48 27.19
N LEU A 559 -7.73 21.34 27.59
CA LEU A 559 -8.97 20.76 27.05
C LEU A 559 -10.20 21.03 27.96
N GLY A 560 -10.05 21.94 28.94
CA GLY A 560 -10.81 22.03 30.20
C GLY A 560 -12.34 21.98 30.18
N VAL A 561 -13.04 22.46 29.15
CA VAL A 561 -14.52 22.41 29.09
C VAL A 561 -15.04 21.04 28.64
N LEU A 562 -14.38 20.42 27.66
CA LEU A 562 -14.75 19.11 27.14
C LEU A 562 -14.37 18.00 28.13
N ASN A 563 -13.29 18.19 28.88
CA ASN A 563 -12.88 17.31 29.96
C ASN A 563 -13.94 17.24 31.06
N TRP A 564 -14.51 18.38 31.47
CA TRP A 564 -15.56 18.40 32.49
C TRP A 564 -16.84 17.69 32.03
N ILE A 565 -17.21 17.82 30.75
CA ILE A 565 -18.37 17.11 30.17
C ILE A 565 -18.08 15.61 30.05
N GLY A 566 -16.90 15.22 29.58
CA GLY A 566 -16.47 13.82 29.46
C GLY A 566 -16.40 13.13 30.82
N ASP A 567 -15.75 13.75 31.80
CA ASP A 567 -15.67 13.27 33.18
C ASP A 567 -17.05 13.24 33.83
N GLY A 568 -17.92 14.21 33.54
CA GLY A 568 -19.31 14.22 33.97
C GLY A 568 -20.12 13.04 33.41
N LEU A 569 -19.99 12.76 32.12
CA LEU A 569 -20.61 11.62 31.45
C LEU A 569 -20.05 10.29 31.95
N LEU A 570 -18.74 10.18 32.18
CA LEU A 570 -18.10 9.02 32.78
C LEU A 570 -18.59 8.82 34.23
N ARG A 571 -18.69 9.88 35.03
CA ARG A 571 -19.25 9.81 36.39
C ARG A 571 -20.72 9.39 36.38
N LEU A 572 -21.53 9.88 35.43
CA LEU A 572 -22.91 9.45 35.22
C LEU A 572 -22.98 7.97 34.81
N ALA A 573 -22.16 7.53 33.84
CA ALA A 573 -22.06 6.13 33.44
C ALA A 573 -21.60 5.24 34.61
N HIS A 574 -20.65 5.69 35.41
CA HIS A 574 -20.22 4.99 36.63
C HIS A 574 -21.29 5.00 37.72
N ALA A 575 -22.09 6.05 37.85
CA ALA A 575 -23.24 6.09 38.77
C ALA A 575 -24.31 5.06 38.38
N THR A 576 -24.43 4.71 37.10
CA THR A 576 -25.28 3.60 36.65
C THR A 576 -24.69 2.20 36.91
N ARG A 577 -23.41 2.11 37.33
CA ARG A 577 -22.71 0.87 37.70
C ARG A 577 -22.63 0.66 39.21
N GLY A 578 -23.75 0.85 39.92
CA GLY A 578 -23.81 0.62 41.36
C GLY A 578 -23.33 -0.79 41.74
N ASN A 579 -22.52 -0.90 42.80
CA ASN A 579 -22.00 -2.16 43.34
C ASN A 579 -23.09 -2.96 44.09
N THR A 580 -24.18 -3.28 43.41
CA THR A 580 -25.16 -4.29 43.85
C THR A 580 -24.54 -5.68 43.69
N LEU A 581 -25.06 -6.72 44.37
CA LEU A 581 -24.49 -8.07 44.27
C LEU A 581 -24.40 -8.58 42.81
N PHE A 582 -25.33 -8.14 41.95
CA PHE A 582 -25.37 -8.46 40.52
C PHE A 582 -24.47 -7.51 39.68
N GLY A 583 -24.47 -6.21 39.98
CA GLY A 583 -23.62 -5.21 39.33
C GLY A 583 -22.14 -5.43 39.62
N SER A 584 -21.79 -5.80 40.85
CA SER A 584 -20.44 -6.18 41.28
C SER A 584 -19.89 -7.35 40.48
N ARG A 585 -20.71 -8.36 40.13
CA ARG A 585 -20.26 -9.47 39.27
C ARG A 585 -19.89 -8.99 37.87
N SER A 586 -20.68 -8.09 37.27
CA SER A 586 -20.39 -7.50 35.95
C SER A 586 -19.21 -6.53 36.00
N ASN A 587 -19.11 -5.71 37.05
CA ASN A 587 -17.99 -4.80 37.29
C ASN A 587 -16.67 -5.56 37.53
N ILE A 588 -16.70 -6.67 38.29
CA ILE A 588 -15.54 -7.55 38.51
C ILE A 588 -15.14 -8.23 37.19
N ALA A 589 -16.10 -8.72 36.39
CA ALA A 589 -15.80 -9.27 35.07
C ALA A 589 -15.12 -8.23 34.16
N GLN A 590 -15.54 -6.96 34.20
CA GLN A 590 -14.90 -5.88 33.43
C GLN A 590 -13.51 -5.46 33.95
N HIS A 591 -13.19 -5.67 35.23
CA HIS A 591 -11.88 -5.34 35.81
C HIS A 591 -10.90 -6.53 35.85
N TYR A 592 -11.41 -7.76 35.81
CA TYR A 592 -10.64 -9.01 35.89
C TYR A 592 -11.09 -9.98 34.80
N ASP A 593 -11.06 -9.55 33.53
CA ASP A 593 -11.34 -10.42 32.38
C ASP A 593 -10.07 -11.17 31.87
N ALA A 594 -8.97 -11.02 32.58
CA ALA A 594 -7.80 -11.87 32.42
C ALA A 594 -8.14 -13.25 33.02
N GLY A 595 -8.66 -14.18 32.23
CA GLY A 595 -8.84 -15.56 32.71
C GLY A 595 -7.51 -16.16 33.21
N ASN A 596 -7.56 -17.27 33.94
CA ASN A 596 -6.36 -17.95 34.44
C ASN A 596 -5.31 -18.26 33.35
N ALA A 597 -5.71 -18.31 32.08
CA ALA A 597 -4.81 -18.42 30.94
C ALA A 597 -3.83 -17.25 30.82
N MET A 598 -4.30 -16.00 30.99
CA MET A 598 -3.43 -14.81 30.95
C MET A 598 -2.52 -14.77 32.18
N TYR A 599 -3.06 -15.02 33.38
CA TYR A 599 -2.26 -15.03 34.61
C TYR A 599 -1.18 -16.12 34.60
N LYS A 600 -1.41 -17.27 33.98
CA LYS A 600 -0.39 -18.32 33.78
C LYS A 600 0.80 -17.85 32.94
N LEU A 601 0.68 -16.78 32.15
CA LEU A 601 1.80 -16.25 31.38
C LEU A 601 2.86 -15.64 32.31
N PHE A 602 2.48 -15.01 33.43
CA PHE A 602 3.41 -14.27 34.29
C PHE A 602 3.39 -14.66 35.78
N LEU A 603 2.43 -15.46 36.23
CA LEU A 603 2.41 -16.06 37.57
C LEU A 603 3.09 -17.44 37.57
N ASP A 604 3.48 -17.91 38.74
CA ASP A 604 4.01 -19.26 38.89
C ASP A 604 2.88 -20.32 38.78
N PRO A 605 3.19 -21.64 38.72
CA PRO A 605 2.17 -22.68 38.58
C PRO A 605 1.12 -22.71 39.70
N SER A 606 1.41 -22.11 40.86
CA SER A 606 0.44 -21.93 41.96
C SER A 606 -0.46 -20.69 41.82
N MET A 607 -0.33 -19.93 40.73
CA MET A 607 -1.06 -18.68 40.47
C MET A 607 -0.74 -17.58 41.49
N THR A 608 0.48 -17.55 42.02
CA THR A 608 0.95 -16.49 42.92
C THR A 608 2.04 -15.64 42.28
N TYR A 609 2.20 -14.42 42.81
CA TYR A 609 3.33 -13.57 42.47
C TYR A 609 4.58 -14.15 43.13
N SER A 610 5.58 -14.48 42.33
CA SER A 610 6.92 -14.73 42.86
C SER A 610 7.62 -13.39 43.10
N SER A 611 7.31 -12.72 44.21
CA SER A 611 8.19 -11.67 44.73
C SER A 611 9.42 -12.36 45.34
N ALA A 612 10.56 -12.30 44.66
CA ALA A 612 11.81 -12.79 45.22
C ALA A 612 12.25 -11.83 46.35
N VAL A 613 12.13 -12.26 47.60
CA VAL A 613 12.79 -11.57 48.73
C VAL A 613 14.24 -12.05 48.76
N PHE A 614 15.15 -11.20 48.30
CA PHE A 614 16.58 -11.51 48.33
C PHE A 614 17.13 -11.23 49.72
N ARG A 615 17.64 -12.26 50.41
CA ARG A 615 18.40 -12.07 51.65
C ARG A 615 19.82 -11.54 51.40
N TYR A 616 20.35 -11.73 50.19
CA TYR A 616 21.72 -11.33 49.80
C TYR A 616 21.79 -10.89 48.32
N PRO A 617 22.63 -9.87 47.99
CA PRO A 617 22.90 -9.48 46.60
C PRO A 617 23.46 -10.65 45.77
N GLY A 618 22.95 -10.86 44.56
CA GLY A 618 23.48 -11.85 43.59
C GLY A 618 22.75 -13.21 43.48
N THR A 619 21.73 -13.47 44.30
CA THR A 619 21.02 -14.76 44.30
C THR A 619 19.88 -14.81 43.27
N ARG A 620 20.12 -15.24 42.01
CA ARG A 620 19.03 -15.38 41.02
C ARG A 620 18.19 -16.64 41.24
N CYS A 621 16.89 -16.47 41.45
CA CYS A 621 15.93 -17.56 41.65
C CYS A 621 15.31 -18.02 40.30
N ARG A 622 14.66 -19.19 40.29
CA ARG A 622 13.92 -19.74 39.13
C ARG A 622 12.85 -18.78 38.58
N ALA A 623 12.34 -17.89 39.43
CA ALA A 623 11.40 -16.82 39.08
C ALA A 623 12.03 -15.71 38.22
N ASP A 624 13.27 -15.30 38.50
CA ASP A 624 14.00 -14.33 37.65
C ASP A 624 14.10 -14.84 36.22
N ARG A 625 14.46 -16.13 36.06
CA ARG A 625 14.58 -16.75 34.72
C ARG A 625 13.24 -16.82 33.97
N ARG A 626 12.10 -16.74 34.66
CA ARG A 626 10.76 -16.68 34.04
C ARG A 626 10.35 -15.26 33.68
N ALA A 627 10.57 -14.29 34.57
CA ALA A 627 10.30 -12.88 34.28
C ALA A 627 11.13 -12.38 33.08
N SER A 628 12.40 -12.79 32.98
CA SER A 628 13.25 -12.45 31.83
C SER A 628 12.84 -13.09 30.50
N ARG A 629 11.98 -14.13 30.51
CA ARG A 629 11.48 -14.80 29.29
C ARG A 629 10.23 -14.15 28.70
N LEU A 630 9.59 -13.21 29.40
CA LEU A 630 8.41 -12.48 28.92
C LEU A 630 8.76 -11.11 28.32
N LEU A 631 10.01 -10.66 28.50
CA LEU A 631 10.54 -9.38 28.01
C LEU A 631 11.49 -9.56 26.80
N LEU A 632 11.59 -10.77 26.27
CA LEU A 632 12.21 -11.16 25.00
C LEU A 632 11.15 -11.89 24.18
#